data_AF-A0A117KA95-F1
#
_entry.id   AF-A0A117KA95-F1
#
_cell.length_a   1.000
_cell.length_b   1.000
_cell.length_c   1.000
_cell.angle_alpha   90.00
_cell.angle_beta   90.00
_cell.angle_gamma   90.00
#
_symmetry.space_group_name_H-M   'P 1'
#
loop_
_entity.id
_entity.type
_entity.pdbx_description
1 polymer ?
#
loop_
_entity_poly.entity_id
_entity_poly.type
_entity_poly.pdbx_seq_one_letter_code
_entity_poly.pdbx_strand_id
1 'polypeptide(L)'
;MLGFVRTDNNALVACLGDPQRTVAAYRELLRRGTNAVSAVRAGLYDENPAVREGCCRLLDHLVDTESMDALVTMVDDPDSRVRIAAFHALACDRCKGDTCAPGADRVLDPALRHLASDPDPHVRARAAELVGKFAHFDARAVAALHESRTGDPDPAVRKKAGWFVPGGTIYERTLPPGARKTRPGRTRDMRSR
;
A
#
# COMPACT_ATOMS: atom_id res chain seq x y z
N MET A 1 -6.33 -15.75 -28.65
CA MET A 1 -4.95 -16.15 -28.32
C MET A 1 -4.07 -14.95 -28.63
N LEU A 2 -3.89 -14.02 -27.69
CA LEU A 2 -3.08 -12.81 -27.91
C LEU A 2 -1.60 -13.23 -27.92
N GLY A 3 -0.92 -12.95 -29.02
CA GLY A 3 0.36 -13.55 -29.39
C GLY A 3 1.54 -13.01 -28.60
N PHE A 4 1.87 -13.66 -27.49
CA PHE A 4 3.13 -13.46 -26.75
C PHE A 4 4.06 -14.68 -26.80
N VAL A 5 3.83 -15.61 -27.72
CA VAL A 5 4.50 -16.93 -27.78
C VAL A 5 6.04 -16.82 -27.91
N ARG A 6 6.57 -15.63 -28.26
CA ARG A 6 8.02 -15.35 -28.36
C ARG A 6 8.49 -14.07 -27.66
N THR A 7 7.63 -13.42 -26.87
CA THR A 7 7.98 -12.14 -26.24
C THR A 7 8.70 -12.38 -24.92
N ASP A 8 9.93 -11.88 -24.80
CA ASP A 8 10.69 -11.92 -23.55
C ASP A 8 10.04 -11.03 -22.46
N ASN A 9 10.52 -11.16 -21.22
CA ASN A 9 9.91 -10.45 -20.10
C ASN A 9 10.13 -8.93 -20.17
N ASN A 10 11.23 -8.47 -20.79
CA ASN A 10 11.52 -7.04 -20.91
C ASN A 10 10.55 -6.38 -21.90
N ALA A 11 10.28 -7.04 -23.03
CA ALA A 11 9.29 -6.58 -24.00
C ALA A 11 7.86 -6.60 -23.44
N LEU A 12 7.54 -7.57 -22.57
CA LEU A 12 6.27 -7.56 -21.82
C LEU A 12 6.20 -6.39 -20.84
N VAL A 13 7.28 -6.09 -20.11
CA VAL A 13 7.35 -4.94 -19.19
C VAL A 13 7.16 -3.63 -19.95
N ALA A 14 7.81 -3.46 -21.10
CA ALA A 14 7.62 -2.27 -21.94
C ALA A 14 6.16 -2.11 -22.40
N CYS A 15 5.44 -3.22 -22.64
CA CYS A 15 4.02 -3.18 -22.99
C CYS A 15 3.10 -2.69 -21.85
N LEU A 16 3.58 -2.58 -20.61
CA LEU A 16 2.80 -1.97 -19.52
C LEU A 16 2.52 -0.48 -19.77
N GLY A 17 3.42 0.20 -20.52
CA GLY A 17 3.28 1.59 -20.92
C GLY A 17 2.35 1.83 -22.11
N ASP A 18 1.86 0.76 -22.74
CA ASP A 18 0.95 0.83 -23.88
C ASP A 18 -0.49 0.52 -23.41
N PRO A 19 -1.44 1.48 -23.49
CA PRO A 19 -2.80 1.30 -23.00
C PRO A 19 -3.56 0.13 -23.63
N GLN A 20 -3.28 -0.20 -24.90
CA GLN A 20 -3.92 -1.30 -25.62
C GLN A 20 -3.35 -2.66 -25.20
N ARG A 21 -2.08 -2.71 -24.79
CA ARG A 21 -1.38 -3.96 -24.42
C ARG A 21 -1.21 -4.18 -22.92
N THR A 22 -1.36 -3.15 -22.10
CA THR A 22 -1.04 -3.17 -20.66
C THR A 22 -1.75 -4.30 -19.91
N VAL A 23 -3.06 -4.50 -20.14
CA VAL A 23 -3.84 -5.53 -19.43
C VAL A 23 -3.35 -6.94 -19.78
N ALA A 24 -3.04 -7.18 -21.06
CA ALA A 24 -2.59 -8.48 -21.52
C ALA A 24 -1.16 -8.77 -21.04
N ALA A 25 -0.27 -7.77 -21.11
CA ALA A 25 1.09 -7.85 -20.61
C ALA A 25 1.13 -8.09 -19.10
N TYR A 26 0.34 -7.35 -18.33
CA TYR A 26 0.24 -7.50 -16.88
C TYR A 26 -0.18 -8.91 -16.47
N ARG A 27 -1.22 -9.45 -17.12
CA ARG A 27 -1.71 -10.82 -16.85
C ARG A 27 -0.66 -11.88 -17.20
N GLU A 28 0.04 -11.70 -18.31
CA GLU A 28 1.08 -12.63 -18.73
C GLU A 28 2.30 -12.58 -17.79
N LEU A 29 2.72 -11.39 -17.35
CA LEU A 29 3.80 -11.23 -16.36
C LEU A 29 3.43 -11.91 -15.03
N LEU A 30 2.20 -11.74 -14.54
CA LEU A 30 1.72 -12.47 -13.36
C LEU A 30 1.73 -13.99 -13.57
N ARG A 31 1.28 -14.47 -14.73
CA ARG A 31 1.28 -15.90 -15.08
C ARG A 31 2.71 -16.47 -15.10
N ARG A 32 3.70 -15.68 -15.51
CA ARG A 32 5.12 -16.07 -15.52
C ARG A 32 5.74 -16.08 -14.12
N GLY A 33 5.17 -15.34 -13.17
CA GLY A 33 5.55 -15.39 -11.76
C GLY A 33 7.01 -14.99 -11.53
N THR A 34 7.72 -15.81 -10.75
CA THR A 34 9.14 -15.61 -10.40
C THR A 34 10.05 -15.43 -11.62
N ASN A 35 9.72 -16.06 -12.76
CA ASN A 35 10.51 -15.94 -13.98
C ASN A 35 10.52 -14.52 -14.55
N ALA A 36 9.51 -13.69 -14.23
CA ALA A 36 9.41 -12.32 -14.69
C ALA A 36 9.96 -11.30 -13.68
N VAL A 37 10.22 -11.68 -12.42
CA VAL A 37 10.54 -10.74 -11.34
C VAL A 37 11.74 -9.87 -11.68
N SER A 38 12.83 -10.42 -12.20
CA SER A 38 14.02 -9.63 -12.56
C SER A 38 13.72 -8.54 -13.60
N ALA A 39 12.88 -8.83 -14.59
CA ALA A 39 12.47 -7.84 -15.59
C ALA A 39 11.54 -6.78 -14.99
N VAL A 40 10.61 -7.20 -14.12
CA VAL A 40 9.70 -6.29 -13.42
C VAL A 40 10.47 -5.35 -12.48
N ARG A 41 11.49 -5.85 -11.77
CA ARG A 41 12.40 -5.02 -10.97
C ARG A 41 13.12 -3.97 -11.81
N ALA A 42 13.65 -4.38 -12.97
CA ALA A 42 14.29 -3.44 -13.90
C ALA A 42 13.32 -2.36 -14.40
N GLY A 43 12.04 -2.73 -14.61
CA GLY A 43 11.00 -1.80 -15.03
C GLY A 43 10.62 -0.72 -14.01
N LEU A 44 11.06 -0.81 -12.75
CA LEU A 44 10.93 0.29 -11.79
C LEU A 44 11.78 1.52 -12.19
N TYR A 45 12.77 1.35 -13.07
CA TYR A 45 13.65 2.43 -13.53
C TYR A 45 13.33 2.89 -14.96
N ASP A 46 12.20 2.46 -15.52
CA ASP A 46 11.78 2.84 -16.87
C ASP A 46 11.41 4.33 -16.94
N GLU A 47 11.71 4.98 -18.07
CA GLU A 47 11.37 6.40 -18.26
C GLU A 47 9.85 6.65 -18.27
N ASN A 48 9.07 5.65 -18.73
CA ASN A 48 7.63 5.75 -18.80
C ASN A 48 6.98 5.47 -17.41
N PRO A 49 6.27 6.45 -16.82
CA PRO A 49 5.64 6.27 -15.51
C PRO A 49 4.59 5.15 -15.49
N ALA A 50 3.92 4.86 -16.60
CA ALA A 50 2.95 3.76 -16.66
C ALA A 50 3.64 2.38 -16.55
N VAL A 51 4.87 2.24 -17.06
CA VAL A 51 5.68 1.03 -16.85
C VAL A 51 6.07 0.91 -15.39
N ARG A 52 6.58 1.99 -14.78
CA ARG A 52 6.95 2.01 -13.34
C ARG A 52 5.75 1.68 -12.45
N GLU A 53 4.59 2.30 -12.69
CA GLU A 53 3.33 2.04 -11.99
C GLU A 53 2.93 0.56 -12.09
N GLY A 54 2.96 0.01 -13.30
CA GLY A 54 2.66 -1.39 -13.56
C GLY A 54 3.60 -2.33 -12.80
N CYS A 55 4.89 -2.00 -12.77
CA CYS A 55 5.90 -2.78 -12.06
C CYS A 55 5.70 -2.74 -10.54
N CYS A 56 5.42 -1.58 -9.94
CA CYS A 56 5.06 -1.49 -8.52
C CYS A 56 3.90 -2.43 -8.16
N ARG A 57 2.84 -2.45 -8.98
CA ARG A 57 1.68 -3.32 -8.77
C ARG A 57 1.99 -4.80 -8.98
N LEU A 58 2.85 -5.14 -9.93
CA LEU A 58 3.26 -6.52 -10.16
C LEU A 58 4.08 -7.04 -8.99
N LEU A 59 5.03 -6.25 -8.46
CA LEU A 59 5.86 -6.65 -7.33
C LEU A 59 5.05 -6.85 -6.05
N ASP A 60 3.99 -6.06 -5.85
CA ASP A 60 3.02 -6.30 -4.77
C ASP A 60 2.35 -7.68 -4.92
N HIS A 61 1.79 -7.99 -6.09
CA HIS A 61 1.13 -9.28 -6.33
C HIS A 61 2.08 -10.48 -6.38
N LEU A 62 3.32 -10.29 -6.81
CA LEU A 62 4.35 -11.32 -6.84
C LEU A 62 5.02 -11.54 -5.47
N VAL A 63 4.66 -10.72 -4.46
CA VAL A 63 5.15 -10.82 -3.08
C VAL A 63 6.68 -10.74 -3.01
N ASP A 64 7.24 -9.85 -3.83
CA ASP A 64 8.68 -9.79 -4.01
C ASP A 64 9.36 -8.96 -2.91
N THR A 65 9.84 -9.65 -1.88
CA THR A 65 10.41 -9.00 -0.68
C THR A 65 11.77 -8.37 -0.92
N GLU A 66 12.51 -8.79 -1.96
CA GLU A 66 13.81 -8.17 -2.29
C GLU A 66 13.64 -6.81 -2.99
N SER A 67 12.44 -6.48 -3.48
CA SER A 67 12.13 -5.18 -4.09
C SER A 67 11.75 -4.11 -3.08
N MET A 68 11.77 -4.40 -1.79
CA MET A 68 11.25 -3.50 -0.76
C MET A 68 11.95 -2.14 -0.77
N ASP A 69 13.29 -2.10 -0.85
CA ASP A 69 14.03 -0.84 -0.89
C ASP A 69 13.78 -0.05 -2.18
N ALA A 70 13.58 -0.74 -3.30
CA ALA A 70 13.19 -0.10 -4.55
C ALA A 70 11.78 0.49 -4.45
N LEU A 71 10.81 -0.24 -3.90
CA LEU A 71 9.44 0.26 -3.66
C LEU A 71 9.41 1.44 -2.69
N VAL A 72 10.29 1.48 -1.68
CA VAL A 72 10.46 2.65 -0.81
C VAL A 72 10.93 3.86 -1.61
N THR A 73 11.84 3.68 -2.56
CA THR A 73 12.28 4.76 -3.45
C THR A 73 11.12 5.27 -4.32
N MET A 74 10.25 4.37 -4.79
CA MET A 74 9.11 4.72 -5.64
C MET A 74 8.04 5.57 -4.95
N VAL A 75 8.05 5.71 -3.62
CA VAL A 75 7.11 6.61 -2.93
C VAL A 75 7.42 8.08 -3.22
N ASP A 76 8.64 8.40 -3.64
CA ASP A 76 9.08 9.75 -4.01
C ASP A 76 9.07 9.97 -5.53
N ASP A 77 8.45 9.07 -6.33
CA ASP A 77 8.38 9.19 -7.79
C ASP A 77 7.68 10.51 -8.21
N PRO A 78 8.14 11.18 -9.29
CA PRO A 78 7.49 12.40 -9.77
C PRO A 78 6.02 12.18 -10.17
N ASP A 79 5.66 10.99 -10.65
CA ASP A 79 4.30 10.66 -11.05
C ASP A 79 3.47 10.14 -9.87
N SER A 80 2.31 10.76 -9.62
CA SER A 80 1.48 10.41 -8.46
C SER A 80 0.88 9.01 -8.55
N ARG A 81 0.66 8.47 -9.75
CA ARG A 81 0.14 7.10 -9.94
C ARG A 81 1.17 6.08 -9.49
N VAL A 82 2.44 6.36 -9.74
CA VAL A 82 3.56 5.53 -9.28
C VAL A 82 3.66 5.59 -7.76
N ARG A 83 3.60 6.78 -7.15
CA ARG A 83 3.58 6.95 -5.67
C ARG A 83 2.41 6.18 -5.04
N ILE A 84 1.21 6.28 -5.60
CA ILE A 84 0.02 5.53 -5.16
C ILE A 84 0.26 4.03 -5.20
N ALA A 85 0.85 3.52 -6.30
CA ALA A 85 1.16 2.10 -6.45
C ALA A 85 2.22 1.63 -5.44
N ALA A 86 3.25 2.45 -5.20
CA ALA A 86 4.29 2.18 -4.22
C ALA A 86 3.73 2.11 -2.79
N PHE A 87 2.95 3.11 -2.36
CA PHE A 87 2.30 3.07 -1.05
C PHE A 87 1.34 1.89 -0.91
N HIS A 88 0.60 1.55 -1.97
CA HIS A 88 -0.25 0.36 -1.94
C HIS A 88 0.58 -0.90 -1.71
N ALA A 89 1.67 -1.08 -2.47
CA ALA A 89 2.57 -2.22 -2.32
C ALA A 89 3.18 -2.28 -0.91
N LEU A 90 3.54 -1.15 -0.31
CA LEU A 90 4.10 -1.11 1.04
C LEU A 90 3.03 -1.35 2.14
N ALA A 91 1.79 -0.92 1.92
CA ALA A 91 0.69 -1.04 2.87
C ALA A 91 -0.16 -2.31 2.71
N CYS A 92 -0.01 -3.11 1.66
CA CYS A 92 -0.86 -4.29 1.47
C CYS A 92 -0.44 -5.48 2.36
N ASP A 93 -1.24 -5.80 3.38
CA ASP A 93 -1.04 -7.01 4.21
C ASP A 93 -1.48 -8.29 3.47
N ARG A 94 -2.48 -8.18 2.57
CA ARG A 94 -3.04 -9.34 1.85
C ARG A 94 -2.05 -10.01 0.91
N CYS A 95 -1.08 -9.24 0.41
CA CYS A 95 -0.09 -9.76 -0.52
C CYS A 95 1.13 -10.32 0.20
N LYS A 96 1.44 -9.91 1.44
CA LYS A 96 2.76 -10.12 2.05
C LYS A 96 2.89 -11.26 3.06
N GLY A 97 1.78 -11.87 3.49
CA GLY A 97 1.82 -12.83 4.61
C GLY A 97 2.45 -12.21 5.87
N ASP A 98 2.70 -13.02 6.91
CA ASP A 98 3.25 -12.54 8.19
C ASP A 98 4.74 -12.11 8.12
N THR A 99 5.39 -12.28 6.96
CA THR A 99 6.87 -12.27 6.86
C THR A 99 7.46 -10.96 6.34
N CYS A 100 6.67 -10.02 5.84
CA CYS A 100 7.21 -8.92 5.06
C CYS A 100 6.64 -7.54 5.43
N ALA A 101 6.74 -7.18 6.70
CA ALA A 101 6.75 -5.78 7.07
C ALA A 101 8.19 -5.25 6.89
N PRO A 102 8.45 -4.25 6.01
CA PRO A 102 9.72 -3.54 6.06
C PRO A 102 9.88 -2.99 7.48
N GLY A 103 11.12 -2.92 7.98
CA GLY A 103 11.39 -2.29 9.26
C GLY A 103 10.71 -0.93 9.33
N ALA A 104 9.96 -0.67 10.40
CA ALA A 104 9.14 0.53 10.58
C ALA A 104 9.91 1.81 10.23
N ASP A 105 11.19 1.83 10.60
CA ASP A 105 12.14 2.92 10.39
C ASP A 105 12.30 3.33 8.91
N ARG A 106 12.18 2.38 7.97
CA ARG A 106 12.41 2.67 6.54
C ARG A 106 11.20 3.27 5.83
N VAL A 107 9.99 3.01 6.33
CA VAL A 107 8.74 3.36 5.62
C VAL A 107 7.92 4.42 6.32
N LEU A 108 8.06 4.55 7.65
CA LEU A 108 7.24 5.47 8.41
C LEU A 108 7.58 6.92 8.09
N ASP A 109 8.87 7.29 8.06
CA ASP A 109 9.27 8.68 7.80
C ASP A 109 8.82 9.19 6.41
N PRO A 110 9.00 8.46 5.29
CA PRO A 110 8.40 8.84 4.02
C PRO A 110 6.87 8.90 4.07
N ALA A 111 6.21 7.94 4.72
CA ALA A 111 4.76 7.95 4.82
C ALA A 111 4.22 9.15 5.60
N LEU A 112 4.85 9.54 6.70
CA LEU A 112 4.50 10.75 7.46
C LEU A 112 4.66 12.01 6.59
N ARG A 113 5.77 12.12 5.86
CA ARG A 113 6.05 13.26 4.97
C ARG A 113 4.99 13.40 3.87
N HIS A 114 4.66 12.31 3.18
CA HIS A 114 3.64 12.34 2.12
C HIS A 114 2.25 12.55 2.68
N LEU A 115 1.91 11.97 3.83
CA LEU A 115 0.62 12.23 4.50
C LEU A 115 0.44 13.72 4.82
N ALA A 116 1.50 14.39 5.27
CA ALA A 116 1.46 15.80 5.65
C ALA A 116 1.39 16.76 4.45
N SER A 117 1.99 16.40 3.30
CA SER A 117 2.30 17.41 2.27
C SER A 117 2.28 16.95 0.82
N ASP A 118 1.92 15.70 0.50
CA ASP A 118 1.80 15.31 -0.92
C ASP A 118 0.72 16.15 -1.61
N PRO A 119 0.98 16.73 -2.79
CA PRO A 119 -0.02 17.51 -3.52
C PRO A 119 -1.24 16.67 -3.91
N ASP A 120 -1.06 15.38 -4.16
CA ASP A 120 -2.13 14.48 -4.60
C ASP A 120 -2.87 13.87 -3.38
N PRO A 121 -4.18 14.14 -3.21
CA PRO A 121 -4.94 13.61 -2.08
C PRO A 121 -5.03 12.08 -2.07
N HIS A 122 -4.93 11.42 -3.23
CA HIS A 122 -4.92 9.96 -3.28
C HIS A 122 -3.60 9.39 -2.76
N VAL A 123 -2.48 10.08 -2.98
CA VAL A 123 -1.20 9.72 -2.34
C VAL A 123 -1.30 9.90 -0.83
N ARG A 124 -1.81 11.06 -0.35
CA ARG A 124 -2.02 11.28 1.09
C ARG A 124 -2.92 10.22 1.74
N ALA A 125 -3.99 9.80 1.06
CA ALA A 125 -4.87 8.73 1.54
C ALA A 125 -4.15 7.37 1.64
N ARG A 126 -3.24 7.04 0.70
CA ARG A 126 -2.44 5.81 0.76
C ARG A 126 -1.34 5.89 1.80
N ALA A 127 -0.72 7.05 1.97
CA ALA A 127 0.21 7.32 3.06
C ALA A 127 -0.48 7.14 4.42
N ALA A 128 -1.72 7.63 4.59
CA ALA A 128 -2.52 7.40 5.80
C ALA A 128 -2.75 5.90 6.10
N GLU A 129 -2.97 5.07 5.06
CA GLU A 129 -3.09 3.62 5.23
C GLU A 129 -1.79 2.99 5.74
N LEU A 130 -0.65 3.41 5.19
CA LEU A 130 0.66 2.92 5.63
C LEU A 130 1.01 3.40 7.05
N VAL A 131 0.83 4.69 7.35
CA VAL A 131 1.01 5.26 8.69
C VAL A 131 0.11 4.54 9.71
N GLY A 132 -1.13 4.22 9.31
CA GLY A 132 -2.10 3.48 10.13
C GLY A 132 -1.60 2.13 10.65
N LYS A 133 -0.65 1.49 9.96
CA LYS A 133 -0.02 0.24 10.44
C LYS A 133 0.82 0.44 11.69
N PHE A 134 1.34 1.64 11.88
CA PHE A 134 2.20 1.99 13.00
C PHE A 134 1.43 2.67 14.14
N ALA A 135 0.11 2.91 13.97
CA ALA A 135 -0.70 3.64 14.95
C ALA A 135 -0.76 2.97 16.33
N HIS A 136 -0.53 1.66 16.44
CA HIS A 136 -0.50 0.95 17.73
C HIS A 136 0.87 0.97 18.42
N PHE A 137 1.92 1.40 17.73
CA PHE A 137 3.31 1.22 18.16
C PHE A 137 4.18 2.50 18.09
N ASP A 138 3.75 3.52 17.35
CA ASP A 138 4.45 4.81 17.21
C ASP A 138 3.50 5.99 17.43
N ALA A 139 3.82 6.85 18.39
CA ALA A 139 3.03 8.03 18.73
C ALA A 139 2.99 9.08 17.60
N ARG A 140 4.04 9.17 16.77
CA ARG A 140 4.10 10.06 15.61
C ARG A 140 3.06 9.67 14.58
N ALA A 141 2.83 8.36 14.39
CA ALA A 141 1.80 7.86 13.49
C ALA A 141 0.41 8.30 13.94
N VAL A 142 0.11 8.16 15.24
CA VAL A 142 -1.17 8.60 15.82
C VAL A 142 -1.34 10.11 15.68
N ALA A 143 -0.31 10.89 16.00
CA ALA A 143 -0.34 12.35 15.88
C ALA A 143 -0.63 12.81 14.45
N ALA A 144 0.12 12.30 13.46
CA ALA A 144 -0.07 12.64 12.05
C ALA A 144 -1.47 12.25 11.53
N LEU A 145 -1.99 11.08 11.93
CA LEU A 145 -3.35 10.67 11.55
C LEU A 145 -4.42 11.57 12.19
N HIS A 146 -4.21 12.04 13.42
CA HIS A 146 -5.10 13.03 14.05
C HIS A 146 -5.08 14.37 13.33
N GLU A 147 -3.89 14.87 12.97
CA GLU A 147 -3.73 16.09 12.18
C GLU A 147 -4.41 15.99 10.82
N SER A 148 -4.17 14.91 10.06
CA SER A 148 -4.85 14.70 8.78
C SER A 148 -6.36 14.52 8.94
N ARG A 149 -6.85 13.88 10.00
CA ARG A 149 -8.29 13.72 10.25
C ARG A 149 -9.00 15.07 10.39
N THR A 150 -8.36 16.06 11.02
CA THR A 150 -8.99 17.35 11.31
C THR A 150 -8.66 18.42 10.27
N GLY A 151 -7.45 18.37 9.69
CA GLY A 151 -6.89 19.46 8.90
C GLY A 151 -6.66 19.17 7.41
N ASP A 152 -6.77 17.91 6.95
CA ASP A 152 -6.54 17.65 5.52
C ASP A 152 -7.60 18.36 4.65
N PRO A 153 -7.21 19.05 3.55
CA PRO A 153 -8.15 19.71 2.66
C PRO A 153 -9.20 18.75 2.06
N ASP A 154 -8.80 17.50 1.77
CA ASP A 154 -9.63 16.52 1.11
C ASP A 154 -10.48 15.71 2.12
N PRO A 155 -11.81 15.72 1.99
CA PRO A 155 -12.70 14.98 2.90
C PRO A 155 -12.48 13.47 2.92
N ALA A 156 -12.05 12.87 1.80
CA ALA A 156 -11.77 11.44 1.72
C ALA A 156 -10.51 11.10 2.52
N VAL A 157 -9.48 11.96 2.51
CA VAL A 157 -8.29 11.79 3.34
C VAL A 157 -8.64 11.92 4.82
N ARG A 158 -9.42 12.95 5.21
CA ARG A 158 -9.90 13.10 6.61
C ARG A 158 -10.63 11.85 7.09
N LYS A 159 -11.54 11.32 6.26
CA LYS A 159 -12.30 10.09 6.54
C LYS A 159 -11.38 8.89 6.69
N LYS A 160 -10.40 8.73 5.78
CA LYS A 160 -9.42 7.65 5.80
C LYS A 160 -8.58 7.68 7.07
N ALA A 161 -7.98 8.83 7.39
CA ALA A 161 -7.18 9.01 8.60
C ALA A 161 -8.01 8.71 9.86
N GLY A 162 -9.28 9.15 9.87
CA GLY A 162 -10.23 8.86 10.95
C GLY A 162 -10.50 7.38 11.21
N TRP A 163 -10.25 6.49 10.24
CA TRP A 163 -10.36 5.05 10.47
C TRP A 163 -9.19 4.46 11.28
N PHE A 164 -8.03 5.10 11.25
CA PHE A 164 -6.78 4.60 11.82
C PHE A 164 -6.34 5.32 13.10
N VAL A 165 -7.06 6.35 13.57
CA VAL A 165 -6.85 6.94 14.90
C VAL A 165 -7.58 6.16 16.00
N PRO A 166 -7.20 6.30 17.28
CA PRO A 166 -7.96 5.75 18.41
C PRO A 166 -9.47 6.04 18.33
N GLY A 167 -10.29 4.99 18.53
CA GLY A 167 -11.75 5.03 18.33
C GLY A 167 -12.21 4.87 16.86
N GLY A 168 -11.28 4.86 15.90
CA GLY A 168 -11.54 4.61 14.49
C GLY A 168 -11.80 3.14 14.19
N THR A 169 -12.64 2.87 13.19
CA THR A 169 -13.11 1.50 12.88
C THR A 169 -11.98 0.50 12.59
N ILE A 170 -10.92 0.92 11.91
CA ILE A 170 -9.79 0.05 11.55
C ILE A 170 -8.80 -0.04 12.72
N TYR A 171 -8.54 1.06 13.42
CA TYR A 171 -7.72 1.06 14.63
C TYR A 171 -8.24 0.03 15.65
N GLU A 172 -9.53 0.09 16.00
CA GLU A 172 -10.15 -0.83 16.97
C GLU A 172 -10.10 -2.29 16.50
N ARG A 173 -10.31 -2.52 15.19
CA ARG A 173 -10.25 -3.85 14.60
C ARG A 173 -8.84 -4.44 14.61
N THR A 174 -7.81 -3.60 14.46
CA THR A 174 -6.41 -4.02 14.32
C THR A 174 -5.64 -4.00 15.63
N LEU A 175 -6.29 -3.67 16.76
CA LEU A 175 -5.68 -3.72 18.09
C LEU A 175 -4.96 -5.05 18.34
N PRO A 176 -3.71 -5.00 18.86
CA PRO A 176 -2.98 -6.20 19.23
C PRO A 176 -3.75 -7.07 20.25
N PRO A 177 -3.57 -8.40 20.23
CA PRO A 177 -4.08 -9.28 21.27
C PRO A 177 -3.66 -8.78 22.67
N GLY A 178 -4.61 -8.61 23.59
CA GLY A 178 -4.38 -8.05 24.93
C GLY A 178 -4.77 -6.58 25.10
N ALA A 179 -4.89 -5.81 24.01
CA ALA A 179 -5.35 -4.41 24.07
C ALA A 179 -6.88 -4.25 23.93
N ARG A 180 -7.58 -5.28 23.42
CA ARG A 180 -9.05 -5.28 23.33
C ARG A 180 -9.67 -5.45 24.71
N LYS A 181 -10.25 -4.39 25.29
CA LYS A 181 -11.08 -4.51 26.49
C LYS A 181 -12.25 -5.46 26.19
N THR A 182 -12.42 -6.49 27.02
CA THR A 182 -13.59 -7.38 26.97
C THR A 182 -14.84 -6.51 27.03
N ARG A 183 -15.73 -6.62 26.03
CA ARG A 183 -17.07 -6.00 26.12
C ARG A 183 -17.71 -6.54 27.41
N PRO A 184 -18.26 -5.70 28.30
CA PRO A 184 -18.99 -6.20 29.45
C PRO A 184 -20.10 -7.10 28.92
N GLY A 185 -20.08 -8.37 29.32
CA GLY A 185 -21.11 -9.32 28.95
C GLY A 185 -22.47 -8.74 29.33
N ARG A 186 -23.43 -8.77 28.39
CA ARG A 186 -24.82 -8.50 28.73
C ARG A 186 -25.20 -9.50 29.81
N THR A 187 -25.34 -9.04 31.05
CA THR A 187 -26.01 -9.79 32.10
C THR A 187 -27.42 -10.06 31.58
N ARG A 188 -27.72 -11.31 31.27
CA ARG A 188 -29.10 -11.78 31.12
C ARG A 188 -29.72 -11.62 32.50
N ASP A 189 -30.52 -10.58 32.68
CA ASP A 189 -31.39 -10.42 33.85
C ASP A 189 -32.45 -11.54 33.76
N MET A 190 -32.15 -12.70 34.35
CA MET A 190 -33.14 -13.72 34.64
C MET A 190 -33.94 -13.25 35.85
N ARG A 191 -34.93 -12.39 35.61
CA ARG A 191 -36.01 -12.18 36.58
C ARG A 191 -37.01 -13.32 36.43
N SER A 192 -36.93 -14.24 37.38
CA SER A 192 -37.98 -15.17 37.73
C SER A 192 -39.28 -14.42 38.00
N ARG A 193 -40.37 -14.81 37.31
CA ARG A 193 -41.75 -14.86 37.82
C ARG A 193 -42.52 -15.90 37.01
#